data_AF-A8F5W5-F1
#
_entry.id   AF-A8F5W5-F1
#
_cell.length_a   1.000
_cell.length_b   1.000
_cell.length_c   1.000
_cell.angle_alpha   90.00
_cell.angle_beta   90.00
_cell.angle_gamma   90.00
#
_symmetry.space_group_name_H-M   'P 1'
#
loop_
_entity.id
_entity.type
_entity.pdbx_description
1 polymer ?
#
loop_
_entity_poly.entity_id
_entity_poly.type
_entity_poly.pdbx_seq_one_letter_code
_entity_poly.pdbx_strand_id
1 'polypeptide(L)'
;MKGYSIIELIISLFVIAIAALIFSLSINQAVASFSKSSEKLIEKMTFFSNVTSNFAGKSSGTIVNTLDKILGYDLSGSYAFFDAIEVRQTENGYVYSLKDTTF
;
A
#
# COMPACT_ATOMS: atom_id res chain seq x y z
N MET A 1 -5.46 -58.22 16.78
CA MET A 1 -5.20 -56.76 16.71
C MET A 1 -3.94 -56.49 17.51
N LYS A 2 -2.86 -56.00 16.88
CA LYS A 2 -1.65 -55.60 17.64
C LYS A 2 -1.99 -54.27 18.32
N GLY A 3 -1.99 -54.25 19.66
CA GLY A 3 -2.25 -53.03 20.43
C GLY A 3 -1.10 -52.06 20.28
N TYR A 4 -1.40 -50.76 20.20
CA TYR A 4 -0.41 -49.70 20.20
C TYR A 4 0.42 -49.74 21.48
N SER A 5 1.74 -49.61 21.36
CA SER A 5 2.62 -49.45 22.52
C SER A 5 2.39 -48.10 23.18
N ILE A 6 2.48 -48.05 24.51
CA ILE A 6 2.42 -46.80 25.29
C ILE A 6 3.45 -45.79 24.76
N ILE A 7 4.61 -46.25 24.32
CA ILE A 7 5.66 -45.41 23.74
C ILE A 7 5.21 -44.78 22.41
N GLU A 8 4.57 -45.56 21.54
CA GLU A 8 4.04 -45.06 20.26
C GLU A 8 2.93 -44.03 20.48
N LEU A 9 2.10 -44.21 21.51
CA LEU A 9 1.08 -43.24 21.89
C LEU A 9 1.69 -41.92 22.36
N ILE A 10 2.72 -41.98 23.22
CA ILE A 10 3.42 -40.79 23.71
C ILE A 10 4.09 -40.02 22.57
N ILE A 11 4.79 -40.72 21.66
CA ILE A 11 5.43 -40.10 20.50
C ILE A 11 4.39 -39.44 19.59
N SER A 12 3.26 -40.13 19.33
CA SER A 12 2.19 -39.59 18.49
C SER A 12 1.58 -38.32 19.08
N LEU A 13 1.35 -38.30 20.40
CA LEU A 13 0.87 -37.10 21.11
C LEU A 13 1.87 -35.95 21.02
N PHE A 14 3.16 -36.24 21.12
CA PHE A 14 4.21 -35.23 21.03
C PHE A 14 4.27 -34.60 19.63
N VAL A 15 4.18 -35.42 18.58
CA VAL A 15 4.14 -34.94 17.18
C VAL A 15 2.90 -34.08 16.93
N ILE A 16 1.73 -34.49 17.42
CA ILE A 16 0.49 -33.71 17.29
C ILE A 16 0.61 -32.37 18.03
N ALA A 17 1.18 -32.35 19.24
CA ALA A 17 1.37 -31.13 20.01
C ALA A 17 2.30 -30.13 19.29
N ILE A 18 3.40 -30.61 18.72
CA ILE A 18 4.32 -29.77 17.94
C ILE A 18 3.63 -29.25 16.68
N ALA A 19 2.89 -30.10 15.96
CA ALA A 19 2.17 -29.70 14.76
C ALA A 19 1.13 -28.61 15.06
N ALA A 20 0.35 -28.78 16.13
CA ALA A 20 -0.63 -27.79 16.57
C ALA A 20 0.02 -26.44 16.90
N LEU A 21 1.19 -26.47 17.54
CA LEU A 21 1.94 -25.27 17.91
C LEU A 21 2.46 -24.53 16.66
N ILE A 22 3.01 -25.25 15.68
CA ILE A 22 3.46 -24.68 14.40
C ILE A 22 2.28 -24.06 13.63
N PHE A 23 1.14 -24.76 13.57
CA PHE A 23 -0.06 -24.24 12.91
C PHE A 23 -0.55 -22.96 13.58
N SER A 24 -0.61 -22.93 14.91
CA SER A 24 -1.07 -21.74 15.64
C SER A 24 -0.16 -20.54 15.42
N LEU A 25 1.17 -20.73 15.41
CA LEU A 25 2.12 -19.66 15.13
C LEU A 25 2.01 -19.14 13.69
N SER A 26 1.80 -20.05 12.73
CA SER A 26 1.67 -19.71 11.31
C SER A 26 0.41 -18.90 11.04
N ILE A 27 -0.73 -19.27 11.64
CA ILE A 27 -1.99 -18.52 11.53
C ILE A 27 -1.81 -17.11 12.10
N ASN A 28 -1.20 -16.96 13.28
CA ASN A 28 -0.98 -15.66 13.90
C ASN A 28 -0.10 -14.75 13.02
N GLN A 29 0.96 -15.28 12.41
CA GLN A 29 1.79 -14.50 11.48
C GLN A 29 1.04 -14.12 10.19
N ALA A 30 0.21 -15.01 9.65
CA ALA A 30 -0.59 -14.74 8.48
C ALA A 30 -1.61 -13.61 8.74
N VAL A 31 -2.31 -13.66 9.89
CA VAL A 31 -3.25 -12.61 10.30
C VAL A 31 -2.55 -11.28 10.51
N ALA A 32 -1.41 -11.26 11.21
CA ALA A 32 -0.65 -10.02 11.43
C ALA A 32 -0.15 -9.40 10.11
N SER A 33 0.34 -10.24 9.19
CA SER A 33 0.80 -9.82 7.87
C SER A 33 -0.35 -9.30 7.00
N PHE A 34 -1.51 -9.94 7.07
CA PHE A 34 -2.73 -9.48 6.40
C PHE A 34 -3.19 -8.13 6.95
N SER A 35 -3.25 -7.96 8.28
CA SER A 35 -3.64 -6.69 8.91
C SER A 35 -2.72 -5.54 8.47
N LYS A 36 -1.41 -5.76 8.52
CA LYS A 36 -0.41 -4.76 8.09
C LYS A 36 -0.52 -4.44 6.59
N SER A 37 -0.86 -5.43 5.77
CA SER A 37 -1.05 -5.23 4.33
C SER A 37 -2.34 -4.46 4.02
N SER A 38 -3.41 -4.73 4.78
CA SER A 38 -4.69 -4.01 4.70
C SER A 38 -4.52 -2.54 5.10
N GLU A 39 -3.82 -2.25 6.20
CA GLU A 39 -3.51 -0.88 6.63
C GLU A 39 -2.75 -0.12 5.54
N LYS A 40 -1.70 -0.72 4.96
CA LYS A 40 -0.96 -0.12 3.85
C LYS A 40 -1.83 0.10 2.62
N LEU A 41 -2.72 -0.83 2.30
CA LEU A 41 -3.65 -0.68 1.17
C LEU A 41 -4.60 0.51 1.41
N ILE A 42 -5.16 0.63 2.60
CA ILE A 42 -6.02 1.76 2.98
C ILE A 42 -5.24 3.07 2.88
N GLU A 43 -4.03 3.14 3.43
CA GLU A 43 -3.17 4.32 3.34
C GLU A 43 -2.90 4.73 1.88
N LYS A 44 -2.58 3.76 1.01
CA LYS A 44 -2.36 4.01 -0.42
C LYS A 44 -3.62 4.43 -1.15
N MET A 45 -4.77 3.83 -0.83
CA MET A 45 -6.07 4.22 -1.39
C MET A 45 -6.50 5.61 -0.93
N THR A 46 -6.26 5.98 0.33
CA THR A 46 -6.51 7.32 0.85
C THR A 46 -5.57 8.34 0.21
N PHE A 47 -4.28 8.02 0.06
CA PHE A 47 -3.35 8.88 -0.67
C PHE A 47 -3.79 9.08 -2.11
N PHE A 48 -4.13 8.00 -2.82
CA PHE A 48 -4.65 8.06 -4.19
C PHE A 48 -5.93 8.89 -4.27
N SER A 49 -6.89 8.66 -3.36
CA SER A 49 -8.12 9.44 -3.26
C SER A 49 -7.85 10.92 -2.99
N ASN A 50 -6.95 11.26 -2.07
CA ASN A 50 -6.59 12.65 -1.75
C ASN A 50 -5.88 13.35 -2.92
N VAL A 51 -5.03 12.63 -3.65
CA VAL A 51 -4.38 13.16 -4.85
C VAL A 51 -5.43 13.38 -5.95
N THR A 52 -6.25 12.37 -6.26
CA THR A 52 -7.29 12.42 -7.31
C THR A 52 -8.47 13.34 -7.00
N SER A 53 -8.84 13.52 -5.73
CA SER A 53 -9.87 14.48 -5.32
C SER A 53 -9.36 15.92 -5.35
N ASN A 54 -8.09 16.16 -5.03
CA ASN A 54 -7.46 17.48 -5.23
C ASN A 54 -7.17 17.79 -6.70
N PHE A 55 -7.06 16.76 -7.56
CA PHE A 55 -7.05 16.94 -9.01
C PHE A 55 -8.35 17.57 -9.54
N ALA A 56 -9.47 17.43 -8.81
CA ALA A 56 -10.77 18.02 -9.16
C ALA A 56 -11.09 19.23 -8.27
N GLY A 57 -10.51 20.39 -8.60
CA GLY A 57 -11.31 21.62 -8.50
C GLY A 57 -10.92 22.72 -7.52
N LYS A 58 -9.64 22.91 -7.16
CA LYS A 58 -9.24 24.22 -6.62
C LYS A 58 -7.98 24.77 -7.27
N SER A 59 -8.18 25.78 -8.13
CA SER A 59 -7.15 26.65 -8.72
C SER A 59 -6.49 27.58 -7.69
N SER A 60 -6.43 27.21 -6.42
CA SER A 60 -5.85 28.04 -5.36
C SER A 60 -4.37 27.69 -5.18
N GLY A 61 -3.53 28.72 -5.12
CA GLY A 61 -2.08 28.60 -4.93
C GLY A 61 -1.26 29.06 -6.14
N THR A 62 0.02 29.31 -5.89
CA THR A 62 0.97 29.76 -6.92
C THR A 62 1.52 28.57 -7.68
N ILE A 63 1.48 28.60 -9.01
CA ILE A 63 2.08 27.55 -9.85
C ILE A 63 3.58 27.55 -9.60
N VAL A 64 4.12 26.40 -9.21
CA VAL A 64 5.56 26.19 -8.99
C VAL A 64 6.18 25.60 -10.25
N ASN A 65 5.66 24.46 -10.70
CA ASN A 65 6.09 23.77 -11.92
C ASN A 65 5.13 22.61 -12.24
N THR A 66 5.44 21.84 -13.28
CA THR A 66 4.81 20.55 -13.55
C THR A 66 5.46 19.42 -12.72
N LEU A 67 4.73 18.34 -12.48
CA LEU A 67 5.16 17.27 -11.56
C LEU A 67 6.43 16.57 -12.04
N ASP A 68 6.63 16.43 -13.35
CA ASP A 68 7.86 15.92 -13.95
C ASP A 68 9.10 16.72 -13.51
N LYS A 69 8.99 18.06 -13.54
CA LYS A 69 10.09 18.97 -13.18
C LYS A 69 10.42 18.92 -11.70
N ILE A 70 9.41 18.78 -10.84
CA ILE A 70 9.62 18.69 -9.39
C ILE A 70 10.25 17.36 -9.00
N LEU A 71 9.86 16.27 -9.65
CA LEU A 71 10.44 14.96 -9.38
C LEU A 71 11.82 14.76 -10.02
N GLY A 72 12.23 15.64 -10.94
CA GLY A 72 13.55 15.60 -11.59
C GLY A 72 13.72 14.42 -12.54
N TYR A 73 12.61 13.83 -13.02
CA TYR A 73 12.64 12.73 -13.97
C TYR A 73 12.38 13.24 -15.39
N ASP A 74 13.11 12.70 -16.35
CA ASP A 74 12.82 12.88 -17.76
C ASP A 74 11.76 11.85 -18.18
N LEU A 75 10.49 12.25 -18.13
CA LEU A 75 9.36 11.33 -18.25
C LEU A 75 9.04 11.10 -19.73
N SER A 76 9.28 9.88 -20.19
CA SER A 76 9.00 9.42 -21.56
C SER A 76 7.97 8.29 -21.58
N GLY A 77 7.31 8.11 -22.72
CA GLY A 77 6.32 7.05 -22.92
C GLY A 77 5.08 7.20 -22.04
N SER A 78 4.65 6.12 -21.38
CA SER A 78 3.43 6.08 -20.57
C SER A 78 3.43 7.00 -19.34
N TYR A 79 4.58 7.56 -18.97
CA TYR A 79 4.71 8.50 -17.85
C TYR A 79 4.67 9.97 -18.28
N ALA A 80 4.53 10.24 -19.59
CA ALA A 80 4.44 11.61 -20.10
C ALA A 80 3.31 12.40 -19.45
N PHE A 81 2.20 11.76 -19.06
CA PHE A 81 1.03 12.41 -18.45
C PHE A 81 1.32 13.27 -17.20
N PHE A 82 2.47 13.07 -16.54
CA PHE A 82 2.90 13.88 -15.42
C PHE A 82 3.29 15.32 -15.84
N ASP A 83 3.48 15.59 -17.13
CA ASP A 83 3.65 16.93 -17.70
C ASP A 83 2.34 17.76 -17.68
N ALA A 84 1.20 17.08 -17.70
CA ALA A 84 -0.13 17.67 -17.65
C ALA A 84 -0.57 17.93 -16.20
N ILE A 85 0.25 17.60 -15.21
CA ILE A 85 -0.01 17.79 -13.79
C ILE A 85 0.79 19.00 -13.31
N GLU A 86 0.09 20.09 -13.04
CA GLU A 86 0.65 21.27 -12.39
C GLU A 86 0.72 21.07 -10.87
N VAL A 87 1.80 21.54 -10.28
CA VAL A 87 1.98 21.60 -8.84
C VAL A 87 1.87 23.05 -8.39
N ARG A 88 0.94 23.30 -7.48
CA ARG A 88 0.66 24.62 -6.89
C ARG A 88 1.06 24.61 -5.43
N GLN A 89 1.80 25.62 -5.01
CA GLN A 89 2.12 25.84 -3.61
C GLN A 89 1.01 26.66 -2.94
N THR A 90 0.59 26.18 -1.77
CA THR A 90 -0.39 26.82 -0.88
C THR A 90 0.23 27.02 0.50
N GLU A 91 -0.43 27.77 1.37
CA GLU A 91 0.02 27.97 2.76
C GLU A 91 0.17 26.66 3.54
N ASN A 92 -0.56 25.61 3.15
CA ASN A 92 -0.59 24.30 3.82
C ASN A 92 0.23 23.22 3.09
N GLY A 93 1.03 23.59 2.08
CA GLY A 93 1.85 22.65 1.30
C GLY A 93 1.52 22.65 -0.19
N TYR A 94 1.65 21.50 -0.86
CA TYR A 94 1.49 21.37 -2.31
C TYR A 94 0.14 20.75 -2.70
N VAL A 95 -0.47 21.31 -3.73
CA VAL A 95 -1.69 20.80 -4.38
C VAL A 95 -1.36 20.47 -5.84
N TYR A 96 -1.89 19.36 -6.34
CA TYR A 96 -1.69 18.91 -7.72
C TYR A 96 -2.99 19.12 -8.50
N SER A 97 -2.91 19.81 -9.63
CA SER A 97 -4.05 20.08 -10.50
C SER A 97 -3.72 19.69 -11.93
N LEU A 98 -4.73 19.33 -12.73
CA LEU A 98 -4.51 19.22 -14.18
C LEU A 98 -4.25 20.61 -14.75
N LYS A 99 -3.30 20.70 -15.68
CA LYS A 99 -3.07 21.89 -16.48
C LYS A 99 -4.34 22.24 -17.23
N ASP A 100 -4.80 23.47 -17.07
CA ASP A 100 -5.91 23.97 -17.88
C ASP A 100 -5.42 24.07 -19.34
N THR A 101 -5.96 23.23 -20.22
CA THR A 101 -5.59 23.17 -21.64
C THR A 101 -6.51 24.03 -22.51
N THR A 102 -7.40 24.80 -21.89
CA THR A 102 -8.32 25.68 -22.61
C THR A 102 -7.55 26.87 -23.20
N PHE A 103 -7.43 26.89 -24.54
CA PHE A 103 -6.90 28.00 -25.33
C PHE A 103 -7.99 29.04 -25.63
#